data_AF-A0A9N9X9X3-F1
#
_entry.id   AF-A0A9N9X9X3-F1
#
_cell.length_a   1.000
_cell.length_b   1.000
_cell.length_c   1.000
_cell.angle_alpha   90.00
_cell.angle_beta   90.00
_cell.angle_gamma   90.00
#
_symmetry.space_group_name_H-M   'P 1'
#
loop_
_entity.id
_entity.type
_entity.pdbx_description
1 polymer ?
#
loop_
_entity_poly.entity_id
_entity_poly.type
_entity_poly.pdbx_seq_one_letter_code
_entity_poly.pdbx_strand_id
1 'polypeptide(L)'
;MAKGILSLHYSRKQINNVTYLLTNWQKVQKAKSYTEHAGKRYFSTGKRSNKEATEVKGTPYNKLTIGVPKEVWKNEKRVSITPAVAHTLTKKGFTVNIEEDAGILSKFRNKDYEHAGAKIVDNQNVFATDIILKVRQPLDPEVIKFRENSTLISFLYPGLNKDLVNNLAERKISAFGKYIFSYF
;
A
#
# COMPACT_ATOMS: atom_id res chain seq x y z
N MET A 1 -13.18 -78.36 -6.55
CA MET A 1 -12.09 -78.38 -7.56
C MET A 1 -11.34 -77.06 -7.50
N ALA A 2 -10.07 -77.09 -7.90
CA ALA A 2 -9.02 -76.18 -7.49
C ALA A 2 -8.75 -75.00 -8.45
N LYS A 3 -7.86 -74.11 -7.99
CA LYS A 3 -7.00 -73.14 -8.71
C LYS A 3 -7.69 -71.85 -9.18
N GLY A 4 -7.10 -70.65 -9.04
CA GLY A 4 -5.73 -70.33 -8.71
C GLY A 4 -5.49 -68.84 -8.46
N ILE A 5 -4.29 -68.59 -7.94
CA ILE A 5 -3.69 -67.31 -7.57
C ILE A 5 -3.23 -66.57 -8.82
N LEU A 6 -3.47 -65.25 -8.89
CA LEU A 6 -2.61 -64.34 -9.66
C LEU A 6 -2.27 -63.10 -8.85
N SER A 7 -0.98 -62.98 -8.58
CA SER A 7 -0.29 -61.88 -7.93
C SER A 7 -0.32 -60.64 -8.84
N LEU A 8 -0.84 -59.52 -8.35
CA LEU A 8 -0.59 -58.21 -8.93
C LEU A 8 0.53 -57.54 -8.16
N HIS A 9 1.69 -57.50 -8.81
CA HIS A 9 2.83 -56.67 -8.49
C HIS A 9 2.39 -55.20 -8.43
N TYR A 10 2.39 -54.61 -7.23
CA TYR A 10 2.25 -53.16 -7.06
C TYR A 10 3.60 -52.55 -6.69
N SER A 11 3.92 -51.45 -7.37
CA SER A 11 5.19 -50.75 -7.38
C SER A 11 5.63 -50.27 -5.99
N ARG A 12 6.91 -50.51 -5.63
CA ARG A 12 7.59 -50.08 -4.38
C ARG A 12 7.61 -48.55 -4.14
N LYS A 13 7.08 -47.72 -5.04
CA LYS A 13 7.13 -46.26 -4.93
C LYS A 13 5.97 -45.61 -4.15
N GLN A 14 4.92 -46.36 -3.79
CA GLN A 14 3.80 -45.82 -2.98
C GLN A 14 3.80 -46.21 -1.49
N ILE A 15 4.74 -47.04 -1.04
CA ILE A 15 4.83 -47.44 0.39
C ILE A 15 5.54 -46.38 1.24
N ASN A 16 6.26 -45.42 0.64
CA ASN A 16 7.02 -44.41 1.39
C ASN A 16 6.20 -43.20 1.89
N ASN A 17 4.92 -43.07 1.51
CA ASN A 17 4.07 -41.94 1.95
C ASN A 17 3.16 -42.26 3.15
N VAL A 18 3.02 -43.53 3.55
CA VAL A 18 2.25 -43.89 4.75
C VAL A 18 3.15 -43.92 5.99
N THR A 19 4.45 -44.23 5.82
CA THR A 19 5.42 -44.22 6.93
C THR A 19 5.75 -42.81 7.42
N TYR A 20 5.66 -41.78 6.57
CA TYR A 20 5.93 -40.38 6.95
C TYR A 20 4.83 -39.75 7.83
N LEU A 21 3.61 -40.29 7.81
CA LEU A 21 2.48 -39.75 8.57
C LEU A 21 2.34 -40.36 9.98
N LEU A 22 2.94 -41.52 10.24
CA LEU A 22 2.91 -42.16 11.57
C LEU A 22 4.06 -41.69 12.49
N THR A 23 5.22 -41.31 11.96
CA THR A 23 6.34 -40.80 12.77
C THR A 23 6.10 -39.39 13.33
N ASN A 24 5.21 -38.61 12.71
CA ASN A 24 4.86 -37.27 13.20
C ASN A 24 3.70 -37.23 14.19
N TRP A 25 2.87 -38.27 14.28
CA TRP A 25 1.81 -38.34 15.29
C TRP A 25 2.32 -38.74 16.69
N GLN A 26 3.36 -39.58 16.78
CA GLN A 26 4.00 -39.88 18.07
C GLN A 26 4.79 -38.68 18.62
N LYS A 27 5.39 -37.84 17.76
CA LYS A 27 6.04 -36.58 18.18
C LYS A 27 5.04 -35.57 18.75
N VAL A 28 3.84 -35.48 18.17
CA VAL A 28 2.78 -34.58 18.66
C VAL A 28 2.20 -35.05 20.00
N GLN A 29 2.10 -36.37 20.24
CA GLN A 29 1.64 -36.90 21.54
C GLN A 29 2.70 -36.73 22.64
N LYS A 30 3.99 -36.92 22.32
CA LYS A 30 5.08 -36.69 23.28
C LYS A 30 5.22 -35.20 23.65
N ALA A 31 4.96 -34.27 22.72
CA ALA A 31 4.97 -32.83 23.01
C ALA A 31 3.82 -32.38 23.95
N LYS A 32 2.69 -33.10 23.95
CA LYS A 32 1.54 -32.80 24.84
C LYS A 32 1.72 -33.31 26.27
N SER A 33 2.54 -34.33 26.50
CA SER A 33 2.84 -34.82 27.86
C SER A 33 3.93 -34.02 28.58
N TYR A 34 4.68 -33.17 27.88
CA TYR A 34 5.66 -32.25 28.50
C TYR A 34 5.02 -30.97 29.06
N THR A 35 3.76 -30.68 28.74
CA THR A 35 3.07 -29.47 29.20
C THR A 35 2.29 -29.62 30.50
N GLU A 36 2.15 -30.84 31.04
CA GLU A 36 1.32 -31.03 32.24
C GLU A 36 2.11 -31.10 33.57
N HIS A 37 3.41 -31.37 33.56
CA HIS A 37 4.21 -31.46 34.80
C HIS A 37 5.52 -30.68 34.72
N ALA A 38 5.45 -29.34 34.66
CA ALA A 38 6.57 -28.47 35.05
C ALA A 38 6.10 -27.02 35.31
N GLY A 39 5.95 -26.71 36.59
CA GLY A 39 6.54 -25.51 37.20
C GLY A 39 6.11 -24.14 36.72
N LYS A 40 5.35 -23.43 37.57
CA LYS A 40 5.31 -21.96 37.75
C LYS A 40 5.71 -21.15 36.52
N ARG A 41 4.70 -20.60 35.83
CA ARG A 41 4.91 -19.50 34.87
C ARG A 41 5.61 -18.37 35.62
N TYR A 42 6.91 -18.21 35.40
CA TYR A 42 7.59 -16.97 35.70
C TYR A 42 7.04 -15.92 34.73
N PHE A 43 5.92 -15.30 35.09
CA PHE A 43 5.68 -13.93 34.66
C PHE A 43 6.80 -13.11 35.30
N SER A 44 7.90 -12.95 34.57
CA SER A 44 8.80 -11.84 34.86
C SER A 44 8.00 -10.58 34.57
N THR A 45 7.49 -9.95 35.63
CA THR A 45 7.27 -8.51 35.67
C THR A 45 8.63 -7.83 35.57
N GLY A 46 9.31 -8.01 34.44
CA GLY A 46 10.32 -7.07 34.02
C GLY A 46 9.60 -5.74 33.94
N LYS A 47 10.02 -4.76 34.76
CA LYS A 47 9.62 -3.38 34.56
C LYS A 47 9.92 -3.07 33.11
N ARG A 48 8.89 -3.07 32.26
CA ARG A 48 8.97 -2.45 30.95
C ARG A 48 9.44 -1.05 31.28
N SER A 49 10.66 -0.70 30.87
CA SER A 49 11.09 0.68 31.07
C SER A 49 10.00 1.53 30.45
N ASN A 50 9.37 2.36 31.27
CA ASN A 50 8.46 3.40 30.80
C ASN A 50 9.35 4.38 30.03
N LYS A 51 9.79 4.00 28.83
CA LYS A 51 10.11 4.98 27.82
C LYS A 51 8.74 5.45 27.38
N GLU A 52 8.26 6.52 28.02
CA GLU A 52 7.07 7.24 27.61
C GLU A 52 7.08 7.31 26.08
N ALA A 53 6.04 6.79 25.45
CA ALA A 53 5.87 6.95 24.02
C ALA A 53 5.81 8.45 23.79
N THR A 54 6.90 9.04 23.28
CA THR A 54 6.93 10.44 22.89
C THR A 54 5.73 10.67 22.00
N GLU A 55 4.81 11.53 22.45
CA GLU A 55 3.61 11.89 21.70
C GLU A 55 4.06 12.37 20.32
N VAL A 56 3.85 11.54 19.30
CA VAL A 56 4.20 11.90 17.92
C VAL A 56 3.18 12.95 17.48
N LYS A 57 3.53 14.23 17.68
CA LYS A 57 2.71 15.35 17.21
C LYS A 57 2.76 15.42 15.69
N GLY A 58 1.66 15.05 15.05
CA GLY A 58 1.49 15.21 13.60
C GLY A 58 1.33 16.68 13.18
N THR A 59 1.56 16.96 11.90
CA THR A 59 1.29 18.28 11.32
C THR A 59 -0.23 18.51 11.23
N PRO A 60 -0.76 19.65 11.74
CA PRO A 60 -2.17 19.99 11.60
C PRO A 60 -2.62 20.10 10.14
N TYR A 61 -3.87 19.72 9.83
CA TYR A 61 -4.40 19.70 8.46
C TYR A 61 -4.41 21.07 7.76
N ASN A 62 -4.66 22.14 8.51
CA ASN A 62 -4.65 23.52 7.98
C ASN A 62 -3.28 24.04 7.56
N LYS A 63 -2.21 23.32 7.90
CA LYS A 63 -0.84 23.62 7.45
C LYS A 63 -0.40 22.74 6.28
N LEU A 64 -1.26 21.88 5.77
CA LEU A 64 -0.95 20.97 4.67
C LEU A 64 -1.75 21.32 3.41
N THR A 65 -1.03 21.29 2.30
CA THR A 65 -1.57 21.51 0.94
C THR A 65 -1.61 20.19 0.17
N ILE A 66 -2.71 19.96 -0.54
CA ILE A 66 -2.92 18.79 -1.40
C ILE A 66 -3.01 19.27 -2.84
N GLY A 67 -2.17 18.75 -3.73
CA GLY A 67 -2.18 18.99 -5.17
C GLY A 67 -2.80 17.83 -5.93
N VAL A 68 -3.66 18.15 -6.89
CA VAL A 68 -4.30 17.20 -7.82
C VAL A 68 -3.97 17.63 -9.25
N PRO A 69 -2.83 17.15 -9.80
CA PRO A 69 -2.43 17.47 -11.15
C PRO A 69 -3.34 16.79 -12.18
N LYS A 70 -3.39 17.39 -13.37
CA LYS A 70 -4.02 16.79 -14.55
C LYS A 70 -3.22 15.58 -15.02
N GLU A 71 -3.90 14.53 -15.43
CA GLU A 71 -3.23 13.35 -15.97
C GLU A 71 -2.77 13.60 -17.41
N VAL A 72 -1.50 13.23 -17.67
CA VAL A 72 -0.83 13.45 -18.96
C VAL A 72 -0.63 12.15 -19.75
N TRP A 73 -0.93 11.00 -19.14
CA TRP A 73 -0.83 9.71 -19.80
C TRP A 73 -1.89 9.55 -20.90
N LYS A 74 -1.47 9.05 -22.07
CA LYS A 74 -2.38 8.79 -23.18
C LYS A 74 -3.53 7.88 -22.73
N ASN A 75 -4.75 8.28 -23.06
CA ASN A 75 -6.00 7.60 -22.72
C ASN A 75 -6.33 7.50 -21.22
N GLU A 76 -5.58 8.16 -20.34
CA GLU A 76 -5.99 8.31 -18.94
C GLU A 76 -7.06 9.39 -18.86
N LYS A 77 -8.26 8.99 -18.40
CA LYS A 77 -9.42 9.89 -18.28
C LYS A 77 -9.78 10.15 -16.83
N ARG A 78 -9.20 9.40 -15.89
CA ARG A 78 -9.49 9.52 -14.46
C ARG A 78 -8.79 10.75 -13.88
N VAL A 79 -9.29 11.19 -12.74
CA VAL A 79 -8.68 12.18 -11.86
C VAL A 79 -8.51 11.56 -10.48
N SER A 80 -7.49 11.97 -9.72
CA SER A 80 -7.14 11.30 -8.45
C SER A 80 -8.20 11.48 -7.36
N ILE A 81 -8.92 12.60 -7.36
CA ILE A 81 -10.06 12.85 -6.46
C ILE A 81 -11.26 13.49 -7.19
N THR A 82 -12.46 13.14 -6.76
CA THR A 82 -13.71 13.76 -7.21
C THR A 82 -14.01 15.04 -6.41
N PRO A 83 -14.91 15.93 -6.88
CA PRO A 83 -15.35 17.09 -6.10
C PRO A 83 -15.89 16.74 -4.70
N ALA A 84 -16.57 15.59 -4.54
CA ALA A 84 -17.05 15.13 -3.24
C ALA A 84 -15.91 14.80 -2.26
N VAL A 85 -14.81 14.20 -2.76
CA VAL A 85 -13.62 13.93 -1.95
C VAL A 85 -12.89 15.23 -1.65
N ALA A 86 -12.77 16.14 -2.62
CA ALA A 86 -12.21 17.47 -2.40
C ALA A 86 -12.96 18.22 -1.28
N HIS A 87 -14.29 18.23 -1.30
CA HIS A 87 -15.11 18.81 -0.24
C HIS A 87 -14.85 18.20 1.14
N THR A 88 -14.65 16.88 1.21
CA THR A 88 -14.34 16.21 2.47
C THR A 88 -12.98 16.62 3.02
N LEU A 89 -11.98 16.78 2.14
CA LEU A 89 -10.63 17.19 2.52
C LEU A 89 -10.57 18.67 2.94
N THR A 90 -11.24 19.55 2.21
CA THR A 90 -11.33 20.98 2.56
C THR A 90 -12.06 21.16 3.89
N LYS A 91 -13.14 20.42 4.14
CA LYS A 91 -13.86 20.42 5.42
C LYS A 91 -13.00 19.95 6.60
N LYS A 92 -12.06 19.04 6.38
CA LYS A 92 -11.07 18.63 7.41
C LYS A 92 -10.02 19.70 7.67
N GLY A 93 -9.90 20.72 6.81
CA GLY A 93 -9.00 21.85 6.96
C GLY A 93 -7.84 21.87 5.97
N PHE A 94 -7.70 20.89 5.07
CA PHE A 94 -6.65 20.92 4.06
C PHE A 94 -6.88 22.05 3.04
N THR A 95 -5.81 22.64 2.54
CA THR A 95 -5.88 23.45 1.31
C THR A 95 -5.76 22.51 0.12
N VAL A 96 -6.83 22.38 -0.68
CA VAL A 96 -6.86 21.49 -1.85
C VAL A 96 -6.71 22.33 -3.12
N ASN A 97 -5.65 22.07 -3.87
CA ASN A 97 -5.32 22.69 -5.14
C ASN A 97 -5.54 21.68 -6.27
N ILE A 98 -6.34 22.06 -7.27
CA ILE A 98 -6.64 21.26 -8.45
C ILE A 98 -6.04 21.97 -9.66
N GLU A 99 -5.31 21.25 -10.51
CA GLU A 99 -4.85 21.83 -11.77
C GLU A 99 -6.05 22.15 -12.67
N GLU A 100 -5.97 23.25 -13.39
CA GLU A 100 -6.96 23.61 -14.41
C GLU A 100 -7.25 22.44 -15.34
N ASP A 101 -8.54 22.11 -15.48
CA ASP A 101 -9.07 21.03 -16.31
C ASP A 101 -8.58 19.62 -15.93
N ALA A 102 -8.07 19.39 -14.71
CA ALA A 102 -7.67 18.06 -14.24
C ALA A 102 -8.83 17.05 -14.30
N GLY A 103 -10.04 17.48 -13.97
CA GLY A 103 -11.24 16.63 -13.92
C GLY A 103 -12.02 16.54 -15.22
N ILE A 104 -11.67 17.28 -16.28
CA ILE A 104 -12.56 17.46 -17.43
C ILE A 104 -12.89 16.15 -18.15
N LEU A 105 -11.88 15.27 -18.29
CA LEU A 105 -12.05 13.95 -18.93
C LEU A 105 -12.82 12.97 -18.05
N SER A 106 -12.88 13.23 -16.75
CA SER A 106 -13.73 12.54 -15.76
C SER A 106 -15.12 13.15 -15.62
N LYS A 107 -15.48 14.14 -16.46
CA LYS A 107 -16.75 14.87 -16.44
C LYS A 107 -16.95 15.75 -15.19
N PHE A 108 -15.86 16.21 -14.58
CA PHE A 108 -15.89 17.23 -13.52
C PHE A 108 -15.30 18.54 -14.05
N ARG A 109 -16.07 19.62 -13.93
CA ARG A 109 -15.64 20.96 -14.34
C ARG A 109 -14.88 21.64 -13.21
N ASN A 110 -14.06 22.63 -13.55
CA ASN A 110 -13.33 23.44 -12.56
C ASN A 110 -14.28 24.05 -11.51
N LYS A 111 -15.45 24.54 -11.94
CA LYS A 111 -16.50 25.06 -11.04
C LYS A 111 -17.00 24.06 -10.01
N ASP A 112 -17.03 22.76 -10.33
CA ASP A 112 -17.48 21.73 -9.38
C ASP A 112 -16.48 21.60 -8.21
N TYR A 113 -15.18 21.75 -8.49
CA TYR A 113 -14.13 21.78 -7.47
C TYR A 113 -14.14 23.08 -6.66
N GLU A 114 -14.37 24.21 -7.30
CA GLU A 114 -14.50 25.51 -6.62
C GLU A 114 -15.68 25.49 -5.64
N HIS A 115 -16.85 24.98 -6.06
CA HIS A 115 -18.00 24.80 -5.18
C HIS A 115 -17.74 23.82 -4.03
N ALA A 116 -16.83 22.85 -4.22
CA ALA A 116 -16.35 21.97 -3.16
C ALA A 116 -15.36 22.64 -2.19
N GLY A 117 -14.95 23.89 -2.46
CA GLY A 117 -14.01 24.67 -1.64
C GLY A 117 -12.54 24.44 -1.99
N ALA A 118 -12.25 23.77 -3.11
CA ALA A 118 -10.89 23.64 -3.63
C ALA A 118 -10.51 24.87 -4.48
N LYS A 119 -9.21 25.05 -4.70
CA LYS A 119 -8.66 26.13 -5.53
C LYS A 119 -8.22 25.58 -6.88
N ILE A 120 -8.60 26.25 -7.96
CA ILE A 120 -8.04 25.98 -9.28
C ILE A 120 -6.72 26.72 -9.41
N VAL A 121 -5.67 26.00 -9.82
CA VAL A 121 -4.32 26.54 -9.94
C VAL A 121 -3.66 26.08 -11.24
N ASP A 122 -2.57 26.73 -11.64
CA ASP A 122 -1.76 26.29 -12.76
C ASP A 122 -0.93 25.03 -12.44
N ASN A 123 -0.30 24.51 -13.49
CA ASN A 123 0.54 23.32 -13.42
C ASN A 123 1.75 23.47 -12.49
N GLN A 124 2.35 24.65 -12.32
CA GLN A 124 3.50 24.80 -11.42
C GLN A 124 3.05 24.75 -9.97
N ASN A 125 1.98 25.47 -9.65
CA ASN A 125 1.42 25.60 -8.31
C ASN A 125 0.80 24.29 -7.80
N VAL A 126 0.25 23.44 -8.67
CA VAL A 126 -0.31 22.15 -8.25
C VAL A 126 0.77 21.15 -7.80
N PHE A 127 1.99 21.23 -8.37
CA PHE A 127 3.10 20.35 -7.98
C PHE A 127 3.91 20.90 -6.79
N ALA A 128 3.73 22.17 -6.45
CA ALA A 128 4.38 22.84 -5.32
C ALA A 128 3.65 22.61 -3.98
N THR A 129 2.94 21.49 -3.81
CA THR A 129 2.17 21.15 -2.60
C THR A 129 2.86 20.13 -1.71
N ASP A 130 2.42 20.01 -0.46
CA ASP A 130 2.99 19.06 0.51
C ASP A 130 2.62 17.60 0.18
N ILE A 131 1.43 17.38 -0.38
CA ILE A 131 0.92 16.06 -0.77
C ILE A 131 0.43 16.14 -2.22
N ILE A 132 0.90 15.24 -3.07
CA ILE A 132 0.52 15.16 -4.48
C ILE A 132 -0.25 13.87 -4.70
N LEU A 133 -1.48 14.01 -5.21
CA LEU A 133 -2.37 12.89 -5.51
C LEU A 133 -2.46 12.72 -7.03
N LYS A 134 -1.93 11.62 -7.53
CA LYS A 134 -2.06 11.23 -8.95
C LYS A 134 -2.69 9.85 -9.07
N VAL A 135 -3.25 9.59 -10.24
CA VAL A 135 -3.67 8.26 -10.63
C VAL A 135 -2.44 7.47 -11.06
N ARG A 136 -1.83 7.84 -12.19
CA ARG A 136 -0.68 7.13 -12.75
C ARG A 136 0.62 7.60 -12.10
N GLN A 137 1.70 6.85 -12.35
CA GLN A 137 3.03 7.29 -11.97
C GLN A 137 3.35 8.63 -12.63
N PRO A 138 4.04 9.56 -11.93
CA PRO A 138 4.47 10.79 -12.55
C PRO A 138 5.53 10.52 -13.62
N LEU A 139 5.58 11.41 -14.61
CA LEU A 139 6.66 11.49 -15.59
C LEU A 139 7.84 12.29 -15.02
N ASP A 140 9.04 12.08 -15.52
CA ASP A 140 10.23 12.79 -15.05
C ASP A 140 10.10 14.33 -15.06
N PRO A 141 9.50 14.97 -16.10
CA PRO A 141 9.26 16.41 -16.08
C PRO A 141 8.28 16.89 -14.99
N GLU A 142 7.41 16.02 -14.48
CA GLU A 142 6.54 16.31 -13.35
C GLU A 142 7.30 16.21 -12.03
N VAL A 143 8.14 15.17 -11.86
CA VAL A 143 8.94 14.93 -10.64
C VAL A 143 9.86 16.12 -10.33
N ILE A 144 10.39 16.79 -11.37
CA ILE A 144 11.24 17.98 -11.21
C ILE A 144 10.51 19.16 -10.54
N LYS A 145 9.17 19.21 -10.68
CA LYS A 145 8.33 20.28 -10.12
C LYS A 145 7.92 20.01 -8.67
N PHE A 146 8.14 18.79 -8.17
CA PHE A 146 7.73 18.44 -6.82
C PHE A 146 8.56 19.21 -5.80
N ARG A 147 7.88 19.75 -4.79
CA ARG A 147 8.56 20.26 -3.60
C ARG A 147 9.37 19.13 -2.93
N GLU A 148 10.60 19.45 -2.52
CA GLU A 148 11.45 18.51 -1.75
C GLU A 148 10.76 18.14 -0.43
N ASN A 149 10.88 16.88 -0.01
CA ASN A 149 10.20 16.32 1.17
C ASN A 149 8.66 16.28 1.08
N SER A 150 8.09 16.43 -0.12
CA SER A 150 6.65 16.22 -0.33
C SER A 150 6.28 14.73 -0.32
N THR A 151 4.98 14.45 -0.23
CA THR A 151 4.41 13.11 -0.27
C THR A 151 3.74 12.86 -1.61
N LEU A 152 4.01 11.74 -2.25
CA LEU A 152 3.32 11.30 -3.46
C LEU A 152 2.44 10.09 -3.16
N ILE A 153 1.18 10.13 -3.61
CA ILE A 153 0.29 8.98 -3.62
C ILE A 153 -0.15 8.71 -5.07
N SER A 154 0.26 7.56 -5.62
CA SER A 154 -0.06 7.16 -7.00
C SER A 154 0.17 5.67 -7.26
N PHE A 155 -0.18 5.18 -8.46
CA PHE A 155 0.27 3.86 -8.93
C PHE A 155 1.71 3.93 -9.46
N LEU A 156 2.68 3.52 -8.65
CA LEU A 156 4.13 3.69 -8.95
C LEU A 156 4.80 2.52 -9.68
N TYR A 157 4.35 1.29 -9.43
CA TYR A 157 5.03 0.06 -9.90
C TYR A 157 6.58 0.05 -9.70
N PRO A 158 7.11 0.26 -8.46
CA PRO A 158 8.54 0.34 -8.18
C PRO A 158 9.42 -0.76 -8.81
N GLY A 159 8.92 -2.01 -8.88
CA GLY A 159 9.66 -3.11 -9.50
C GLY A 159 9.94 -2.94 -11.01
N LEU A 160 9.12 -2.14 -11.71
CA LEU A 160 9.23 -1.86 -13.14
C LEU A 160 9.84 -0.49 -13.44
N ASN A 161 9.78 0.45 -12.49
CA ASN A 161 10.16 1.85 -12.69
C ASN A 161 11.32 2.26 -11.76
N LYS A 162 12.48 1.60 -11.86
CA LYS A 162 13.63 1.86 -10.97
C LYS A 162 14.13 3.30 -11.06
N ASP A 163 14.23 3.85 -12.28
CA ASP A 163 14.73 5.21 -12.49
C ASP A 163 13.80 6.25 -11.84
N LEU A 164 12.49 6.08 -12.00
CA LEU A 164 11.51 6.92 -11.32
C LEU A 164 11.67 6.86 -9.79
N VAL A 165 11.85 5.67 -9.23
CA VAL A 165 12.04 5.50 -7.78
C VAL A 165 13.32 6.21 -7.32
N ASN A 166 14.40 6.10 -8.10
CA ASN A 166 15.65 6.81 -7.81
C ASN A 166 15.45 8.33 -7.87
N ASN A 167 14.79 8.85 -8.91
CA ASN A 167 14.48 10.28 -9.06
C ASN A 167 13.65 10.82 -7.89
N LEU A 168 12.67 10.03 -7.42
CA LEU A 168 11.87 10.38 -6.23
C LEU A 168 12.72 10.36 -4.95
N ALA A 169 13.60 9.38 -4.80
CA ALA A 169 14.49 9.25 -3.65
C ALA A 169 15.51 10.39 -3.55
N GLU A 170 16.11 10.78 -4.69
CA GLU A 170 17.05 11.91 -4.77
C GLU A 170 16.42 13.23 -4.28
N ARG A 171 15.12 13.41 -4.55
CA ARG A 171 14.34 14.57 -4.09
C ARG A 171 13.68 14.39 -2.71
N LYS A 172 14.03 13.32 -1.99
CA LYS A 172 13.50 12.97 -0.66
C LYS A 172 11.97 12.89 -0.62
N ILE A 173 11.35 12.43 -1.71
CA ILE A 173 9.89 12.31 -1.81
C ILE A 173 9.45 11.05 -1.06
N SER A 174 8.51 11.21 -0.13
CA SER A 174 7.86 10.08 0.52
C SER A 174 6.76 9.54 -0.38
N ALA A 175 6.97 8.37 -0.98
CA ALA A 175 6.08 7.85 -2.02
C ALA A 175 5.28 6.62 -1.54
N PHE A 176 3.95 6.73 -1.53
CA PHE A 176 3.02 5.63 -1.26
C PHE A 176 2.48 5.09 -2.59
N GLY A 177 3.12 4.02 -3.06
CA GLY A 177 2.75 3.35 -4.30
C GLY A 177 1.65 2.32 -4.08
N LYS A 178 0.50 2.47 -4.74
CA LYS A 178 -0.46 1.37 -4.83
C LYS A 178 0.01 0.38 -5.90
N TYR A 179 0.06 -0.90 -5.55
CA TYR A 179 0.17 -1.99 -6.52
C TYR A 179 -1.23 -2.54 -6.79
N ILE A 180 -1.56 -2.76 -8.05
CA ILE A 180 -2.61 -3.71 -8.41
C ILE A 180 -1.90 -4.99 -8.85
N PHE A 181 -1.93 -6.01 -8.00
CA PHE A 181 -1.66 -7.37 -8.46
C PHE A 181 -2.91 -7.79 -9.23
N SER A 182 -2.88 -7.63 -10.54
CA SER A 182 -3.84 -8.33 -11.39
C SER A 182 -3.36 -9.77 -11.49
N TYR A 183 -3.91 -10.65 -10.66
CA TYR A 183 -3.94 -12.07 -11.02
C TYR A 183 -4.96 -12.18 -12.16
N PHE A 184 -4.46 -12.23 -13.39
CA PHE A 184 -5.10 -12.99 -14.47
C PHE A 184 -4.58 -14.42 -14.39
#